data_AF-A0A654EQ51-F1
#
_entry.id   AF-A0A654EQ51-F1
#
_cell.length_a   1.000
_cell.length_b   1.000
_cell.length_c   1.000
_cell.angle_alpha   90.00
_cell.angle_beta   90.00
_cell.angle_gamma   90.00
#
_symmetry.space_group_name_H-M   'P 1'
#
loop_
_entity.id
_entity.type
_entity.pdbx_description
1 polymer ?
#
loop_
_entity_poly.entity_id
_entity_poly.type
_entity_poly.pdbx_seq_one_letter_code
_entity_poly.pdbx_strand_id
1 'polypeptide(L)'
;MSSSSSSLIPKFDVFLSFKAEDTTNVFVSDLHSSLSEKGITTYQKDEKLEEKDFSVVSDLKKGIIESKLAVVVVSKSYPTSVLCLNQLQTIINFHDEGQLSVLPIFYGVDLSNIRNQTGEYKEAFRSLGEEFSTEKVQAWRSALAKLTSIPRLDSRFWSKEAKMVDLVTNEILLMVSNKPNGHVALDRHMQALYELLDLKSNKEVRLVGLWGPGGVGKTTLARYAYEELSTNFHVRMFVDNIEKIHHQDNRETFTSREIKEGFQKLTRGPTVRSDVIKSTVARRKGLLVVDCVDNIEQLKDIAKIVRWCGSGSRIILIAQDKNLLDKFGVDHVYEVQSLRYDEALQIFSQSAFKQQHPPTSFESLSLRAIQIASFLPLTLQILGSFLQGKDEKSWEEVLHKLEGDQEKTIMKVMKESYIIESEKDQISSFIFSSDE
;
A
#
# COMPACT_ATOMS: atom_id res chain seq x y z
N MET A 1 -23.51 -32.12 11.57
CA MET A 1 -22.45 -31.79 12.54
C MET A 1 -21.59 -30.73 11.88
N SER A 2 -21.86 -29.46 12.17
CA SER A 2 -21.18 -28.33 11.56
C SER A 2 -19.84 -28.15 12.28
N SER A 3 -18.74 -28.37 11.57
CA SER A 3 -17.38 -28.11 12.07
C SER A 3 -17.14 -26.61 12.12
N SER A 4 -17.11 -26.05 13.32
CA SER A 4 -16.74 -24.67 13.59
C SER A 4 -15.28 -24.44 13.18
N SER A 5 -15.04 -23.59 12.19
CA SER A 5 -13.71 -23.08 11.88
C SER A 5 -13.31 -22.08 12.97
N SER A 6 -12.55 -22.54 13.96
CA SER A 6 -11.89 -21.64 14.89
C SER A 6 -10.86 -20.82 14.10
N SER A 7 -11.10 -19.53 13.92
CA SER A 7 -10.08 -18.60 13.45
C SER A 7 -8.95 -18.58 14.46
N LEU A 8 -7.82 -19.23 14.11
CA LEU A 8 -6.61 -19.20 14.93
C LEU A 8 -6.10 -17.77 14.96
N ILE A 9 -6.11 -17.15 16.14
CA ILE A 9 -5.52 -15.83 16.34
C ILE A 9 -4.00 -15.98 16.15
N PRO A 10 -3.36 -15.27 15.21
CA PRO A 10 -1.91 -15.34 15.02
C PRO A 10 -1.22 -14.90 16.31
N LYS A 11 -0.27 -15.69 16.80
CA LYS A 11 0.55 -15.36 17.98
C LYS A 11 1.84 -14.65 17.63
N PHE A 12 2.30 -14.82 16.39
CA PHE A 12 3.49 -14.20 15.86
C PHE A 12 3.13 -13.42 14.60
N ASP A 13 3.89 -12.38 14.33
CA ASP A 13 3.74 -11.60 13.10
C ASP A 13 4.51 -12.26 11.96
N VAL A 14 5.70 -12.77 12.23
CA VAL A 14 6.64 -13.26 11.21
C VAL A 14 7.24 -14.61 11.60
N PHE A 15 7.22 -15.57 10.68
CA PHE A 15 8.03 -16.78 10.73
C PHE A 15 9.31 -16.59 9.91
N LEU A 16 10.49 -16.75 10.52
CA LEU A 16 11.79 -16.65 9.82
C LEU A 16 12.31 -18.06 9.49
N SER A 17 12.47 -18.34 8.18
CA SER A 17 13.03 -19.59 7.66
C SER A 17 14.40 -19.31 7.03
N PHE A 18 15.46 -19.81 7.64
CA PHE A 18 16.84 -19.60 7.20
C PHE A 18 17.73 -20.72 7.75
N LYS A 19 18.92 -20.88 7.16
CA LYS A 19 19.94 -21.80 7.68
C LYS A 19 20.85 -21.05 8.65
N ALA A 20 20.99 -21.54 9.88
CA ALA A 20 21.67 -20.84 10.96
C ALA A 20 23.20 -20.84 10.82
N GLU A 21 23.75 -21.88 10.20
CA GLU A 21 25.19 -22.06 10.00
C GLU A 21 25.76 -21.37 8.76
N ASP A 22 24.95 -20.61 8.01
CA ASP A 22 25.37 -19.95 6.78
C ASP A 22 25.77 -18.47 7.01
N THR A 23 26.40 -17.85 6.02
CA THR A 23 26.78 -16.42 6.03
C THR A 23 25.58 -15.48 6.22
N THR A 24 24.36 -15.98 6.04
CA THR A 24 23.10 -15.25 6.31
C THR A 24 22.85 -14.99 7.78
N ASN A 25 23.53 -15.67 8.72
CA ASN A 25 23.21 -15.55 10.15
C ASN A 25 23.38 -14.11 10.66
N VAL A 26 24.41 -13.38 10.19
CA VAL A 26 24.59 -11.96 10.53
C VAL A 26 23.42 -11.13 10.01
N PHE A 27 23.07 -11.29 8.73
CA PHE A 27 21.93 -10.58 8.13
C PHE A 27 20.60 -10.88 8.85
N VAL A 28 20.33 -12.15 9.16
CA VAL A 28 19.09 -12.56 9.83
C VAL A 28 19.06 -12.06 11.27
N SER A 29 20.19 -12.04 11.97
CA SER A 29 20.31 -11.46 13.31
C SER A 29 20.03 -9.95 13.31
N ASP A 30 20.56 -9.22 12.33
CA ASP A 30 20.29 -7.79 12.15
C ASP A 30 18.81 -7.54 11.80
N LEU A 31 18.24 -8.38 10.91
CA LEU A 31 16.83 -8.34 10.56
C LEU A 31 15.92 -8.61 11.76
N HIS A 32 16.22 -9.64 12.56
CA HIS A 32 15.48 -9.95 13.78
C HIS A 32 15.53 -8.80 14.79
N SER A 33 16.71 -8.18 14.97
CA SER A 33 16.87 -7.01 15.84
C SER A 33 16.02 -5.84 15.35
N SER A 34 16.08 -5.50 14.06
CA SER A 34 15.31 -4.40 13.46
C SER A 34 13.79 -4.63 13.54
N LEU A 35 13.34 -5.88 13.33
CA LEU A 35 11.92 -6.25 13.49
C LEU A 35 11.47 -6.09 14.93
N SER A 36 12.29 -6.54 15.89
CA SER A 36 12.01 -6.40 17.33
C SER A 36 11.93 -4.94 17.76
N GLU A 37 12.82 -4.07 17.26
CA GLU A 37 12.79 -2.62 17.51
C GLU A 37 11.50 -1.96 17.02
N LYS A 38 10.89 -2.49 15.95
CA LYS A 38 9.60 -2.02 15.41
C LYS A 38 8.38 -2.71 16.03
N GLY A 39 8.59 -3.54 17.06
CA GLY A 39 7.52 -4.23 17.77
C GLY A 39 6.89 -5.40 17.01
N ILE A 40 7.57 -5.91 15.98
CA ILE A 40 7.11 -7.06 15.19
C ILE A 40 7.58 -8.34 15.88
N THR A 41 6.63 -9.24 16.18
CA THR A 41 6.93 -10.51 16.86
C THR A 41 7.38 -11.58 15.88
N THR A 42 8.59 -12.11 16.07
CA THR A 42 9.17 -13.14 15.20
C THR A 42 9.20 -14.51 15.87
N TYR A 43 8.94 -15.56 15.09
CA TYR A 43 9.20 -16.95 15.45
C TYR A 43 10.33 -17.50 14.59
N GLN A 44 11.37 -18.03 15.21
CA GLN A 44 12.44 -18.78 14.57
C GLN A 44 12.77 -20.00 15.43
N LYS A 45 13.03 -21.14 14.80
CA LYS A 45 13.44 -22.37 15.51
C LYS A 45 14.90 -22.68 15.20
N ASP A 46 15.69 -22.85 16.25
CA ASP A 46 17.14 -23.05 16.20
C ASP A 46 17.48 -24.49 15.75
N GLU A 47 18.38 -24.64 14.76
CA GLU A 47 18.78 -25.94 14.18
C GLU A 47 19.46 -26.87 15.23
N LYS A 48 19.98 -26.30 16.34
CA LYS A 48 20.69 -27.06 17.39
C LYS A 48 19.82 -27.99 18.25
N LEU A 49 18.51 -28.03 18.02
CA LEU A 49 17.55 -28.86 18.77
C LEU A 49 17.13 -30.14 18.03
N GLU A 50 17.73 -30.41 16.87
CA GLU A 50 17.30 -31.46 15.95
C GLU A 50 18.21 -32.67 16.09
N GLU A 51 17.68 -33.85 16.40
CA GLU A 51 17.62 -34.84 15.31
C GLU A 51 16.59 -35.96 15.53
N LYS A 52 15.77 -35.98 16.60
CA LYS A 52 15.10 -37.25 16.99
C LYS A 52 13.61 -37.27 17.33
N ASP A 53 12.85 -36.18 17.29
CA ASP A 53 11.47 -36.21 17.82
C ASP A 53 10.35 -35.79 16.85
N PHE A 54 9.34 -36.65 16.73
CA PHE A 54 8.10 -36.44 15.94
C PHE A 54 7.26 -35.25 16.47
N SER A 55 7.44 -34.88 17.74
CA SER A 55 6.79 -33.71 18.38
C SER A 55 7.27 -32.37 17.80
N VAL A 56 8.48 -32.33 17.21
CA VAL A 56 9.10 -31.13 16.65
C VAL A 56 8.40 -30.70 15.36
N VAL A 57 7.90 -31.65 14.55
CA VAL A 57 7.16 -31.38 13.31
C VAL A 57 5.78 -30.79 13.59
N SER A 58 5.11 -31.22 14.67
CA SER A 58 3.85 -30.60 15.12
C SER A 58 4.05 -29.18 15.61
N ASP A 59 5.17 -28.90 16.30
CA ASP A 59 5.48 -27.54 16.79
C ASP A 59 5.91 -26.59 15.66
N LEU A 60 6.60 -27.10 14.63
CA LEU A 60 6.96 -26.33 13.43
C LEU A 60 5.74 -25.90 12.63
N LYS A 61 4.81 -26.82 12.38
CA LYS A 61 3.52 -26.49 11.76
C LYS A 61 2.77 -25.45 12.58
N LYS A 62 2.80 -25.56 13.91
CA LYS A 62 2.14 -24.61 14.81
C LYS A 62 2.75 -23.21 14.72
N GLY A 63 4.08 -23.07 14.71
CA GLY A 63 4.75 -21.78 14.55
C GLY A 63 4.44 -21.11 13.20
N ILE A 64 4.38 -21.89 12.12
CA ILE A 64 4.02 -21.40 10.78
C ILE A 64 2.55 -20.98 10.72
N ILE A 65 1.63 -21.79 11.26
CA ILE A 65 0.18 -21.50 11.29
C ILE A 65 -0.14 -20.31 12.20
N GLU A 66 0.61 -20.14 13.29
CA GLU A 66 0.42 -19.03 14.23
C GLU A 66 1.10 -17.72 13.77
N SER A 67 1.67 -17.68 12.56
CA SER A 67 2.32 -16.51 11.96
C SER A 67 1.51 -15.89 10.82
N LYS A 68 1.59 -14.57 10.63
CA LYS A 68 0.89 -13.87 9.52
C LYS A 68 1.69 -13.90 8.21
N LEU A 69 3.01 -13.82 8.31
CA LEU A 69 3.95 -13.76 7.18
C LEU A 69 5.07 -14.78 7.39
N ALA A 70 5.48 -15.50 6.35
CA ALA A 70 6.71 -16.27 6.35
C ALA A 70 7.79 -15.59 5.50
N VAL A 71 8.93 -15.29 6.10
CA VAL A 71 10.10 -14.74 5.42
C VAL A 71 11.12 -15.86 5.22
N VAL A 72 11.44 -16.16 3.97
CA VAL A 72 12.33 -17.27 3.61
C VAL A 72 13.64 -16.71 3.05
N VAL A 73 14.73 -16.85 3.81
CA VAL A 73 16.06 -16.40 3.41
C VAL A 73 16.83 -17.58 2.80
N VAL A 74 16.90 -17.59 1.46
CA VAL A 74 17.58 -18.63 0.69
C VAL A 74 19.02 -18.21 0.43
N SER A 75 19.93 -18.95 1.04
CA SER A 75 21.38 -18.87 0.85
C SER A 75 21.90 -20.04 0.01
N LYS A 76 23.19 -20.00 -0.36
CA LYS A 76 23.83 -21.05 -1.17
C LYS A 76 23.72 -22.44 -0.53
N SER A 77 23.83 -22.52 0.80
CA SER A 77 23.81 -23.81 1.51
C SER A 77 22.46 -24.16 2.14
N TYR A 78 21.42 -23.34 1.91
CA TYR A 78 20.04 -23.63 2.29
C TYR A 78 19.56 -25.06 1.94
N PRO A 79 19.80 -25.61 0.73
CA PRO A 79 19.29 -26.93 0.36
C PRO A 79 19.97 -28.09 1.09
N THR A 80 21.00 -27.85 1.92
CA THR A 80 21.61 -28.91 2.73
C THR A 80 20.93 -29.08 4.09
N SER A 81 20.03 -28.17 4.48
CA SER A 81 19.30 -28.26 5.76
C SER A 81 17.94 -28.93 5.54
N VAL A 82 17.79 -30.15 6.06
CA VAL A 82 16.53 -30.91 5.98
C VAL A 82 15.40 -30.18 6.70
N LEU A 83 15.70 -29.47 7.78
CA LEU A 83 14.73 -28.61 8.47
C LEU A 83 14.23 -27.49 7.57
N CYS A 84 15.14 -26.70 7.00
CA CYS A 84 14.78 -25.60 6.12
C CYS A 84 13.94 -26.05 4.92
N LEU A 85 14.20 -27.25 4.39
CA LEU A 85 13.43 -27.84 3.30
C LEU A 85 12.03 -28.31 3.75
N ASN A 86 11.90 -28.89 4.94
CA ASN A 86 10.59 -29.26 5.51
C ASN A 86 9.76 -28.01 5.87
N GLN A 87 10.38 -26.98 6.41
CA GLN A 87 9.76 -25.68 6.67
C GLN A 87 9.26 -25.06 5.36
N LEU A 88 10.13 -24.99 4.35
CA LEU A 88 9.77 -24.45 3.04
C LEU A 88 8.61 -25.20 2.40
N GLN A 89 8.62 -26.53 2.41
CA GLN A 89 7.51 -27.32 1.89
C GLN A 89 6.19 -26.98 2.60
N THR A 90 6.23 -26.85 3.92
CA THR A 90 5.06 -26.49 4.72
C THR A 90 4.56 -25.08 4.41
N ILE A 91 5.48 -24.11 4.33
CA ILE A 91 5.20 -22.71 3.98
C ILE A 91 4.51 -22.62 2.61
N ILE A 92 5.06 -23.31 1.60
CA ILE A 92 4.50 -23.30 0.24
C ILE A 92 3.11 -23.95 0.20
N ASN A 93 2.87 -25.02 0.96
CA ASN A 93 1.53 -25.62 1.03
C ASN A 93 0.50 -24.63 1.60
N PHE A 94 0.83 -23.94 2.70
CA PHE A 94 -0.07 -22.92 3.29
C PHE A 94 -0.25 -21.69 2.40
N HIS A 95 0.80 -21.30 1.67
CA HIS A 95 0.71 -20.23 0.67
C HIS A 95 -0.22 -20.60 -0.48
N ASP A 96 -0.10 -21.81 -1.03
CA ASP A 96 -0.96 -22.29 -2.12
C ASP A 96 -2.44 -22.42 -1.67
N GLU A 97 -2.67 -22.68 -0.39
CA GLU A 97 -4.01 -22.68 0.23
C GLU A 97 -4.53 -21.26 0.56
N GLY A 98 -3.75 -20.21 0.31
CA GLY A 98 -4.11 -18.81 0.58
C GLY A 98 -4.12 -18.43 2.06
N GLN A 99 -3.51 -19.24 2.93
CA GLN A 99 -3.53 -19.07 4.39
C GLN A 99 -2.31 -18.33 4.94
N LEU A 100 -1.24 -18.21 4.15
CA LEU A 100 0.04 -17.63 4.59
C LEU A 100 0.67 -16.79 3.49
N SER A 101 1.00 -15.54 3.80
CA SER A 101 1.81 -14.70 2.90
C SER A 101 3.28 -15.08 2.99
N VAL A 102 4.01 -15.00 1.87
CA VAL A 102 5.42 -15.41 1.81
C VAL A 102 6.28 -14.32 1.18
N LEU A 103 7.38 -13.97 1.84
CA LEU A 103 8.40 -13.04 1.34
C LEU A 103 9.73 -13.78 1.13
N PRO A 104 10.13 -14.07 -0.12
CA PRO A 104 11.41 -14.71 -0.41
C PRO A 104 12.56 -13.68 -0.46
N ILE A 105 13.68 -13.99 0.21
CA ILE A 105 14.94 -13.23 0.19
C ILE A 105 16.04 -14.14 -0.34
N PHE A 106 16.62 -13.77 -1.48
CA PHE A 106 17.65 -14.56 -2.15
C PHE A 106 19.03 -13.94 -1.88
N TYR A 107 19.72 -14.45 -0.87
CA TYR A 107 20.95 -13.84 -0.36
C TYR A 107 22.20 -14.50 -0.97
N GLY A 108 22.92 -13.74 -1.81
CA GLY A 108 24.19 -14.19 -2.41
C GLY A 108 24.07 -15.36 -3.39
N VAL A 109 22.89 -15.55 -3.99
CA VAL A 109 22.52 -16.70 -4.83
C VAL A 109 21.96 -16.27 -6.18
N ASP A 110 22.20 -17.09 -7.21
CA ASP A 110 21.57 -16.93 -8.53
C ASP A 110 20.24 -17.67 -8.58
N LEU A 111 19.19 -16.95 -8.93
CA LEU A 111 17.83 -17.44 -9.05
C LEU A 111 17.68 -18.53 -10.11
N SER A 112 18.47 -18.47 -11.18
CA SER A 112 18.48 -19.50 -12.22
C SER A 112 18.98 -20.84 -11.65
N ASN A 113 19.99 -20.79 -10.77
CA ASN A 113 20.50 -21.97 -10.06
C ASN A 113 19.49 -22.55 -9.08
N ILE A 114 18.71 -21.71 -8.40
CA ILE A 114 17.65 -22.18 -7.51
C ILE A 114 16.50 -22.80 -8.30
N ARG A 115 16.05 -22.13 -9.36
CA ARG A 115 14.88 -22.55 -10.16
C ARG A 115 15.14 -23.84 -10.93
N ASN A 116 16.33 -23.98 -11.50
CA ASN A 116 16.72 -25.16 -12.27
C ASN A 116 17.47 -26.20 -11.44
N GLN A 117 17.69 -25.93 -10.14
CA GLN A 117 18.50 -26.74 -9.23
C GLN A 117 19.87 -27.11 -9.82
N THR A 118 20.55 -26.11 -10.42
CA THR A 118 21.89 -26.22 -11.00
C THR A 118 22.96 -25.69 -10.05
N GLY A 119 24.24 -25.90 -10.36
CA GLY A 119 25.34 -25.48 -9.50
C GLY A 119 25.36 -26.21 -8.15
N GLU A 120 25.54 -25.49 -7.05
CA GLU A 120 25.64 -26.07 -5.70
C GLU A 120 24.36 -26.80 -5.25
N TYR A 121 23.19 -26.38 -5.76
CA TYR A 121 21.90 -27.01 -5.45
C TYR A 121 21.80 -28.43 -6.02
N LYS A 122 22.44 -28.69 -7.15
CA LYS A 122 22.44 -30.03 -7.78
C LYS A 122 23.07 -31.06 -6.87
N GLU A 123 24.21 -30.72 -6.27
CA GLU A 123 24.96 -31.64 -5.41
C GLU A 123 24.27 -31.85 -4.06
N ALA A 124 23.71 -30.79 -3.47
CA ALA A 124 22.90 -30.90 -2.26
C ALA A 124 21.73 -31.88 -2.46
N PHE A 125 21.00 -31.76 -3.57
CA PHE A 125 19.89 -32.67 -3.88
C PHE A 125 20.33 -34.06 -4.33
N ARG A 126 21.56 -34.25 -4.80
CA ARG A 126 22.12 -35.59 -5.04
C ARG A 126 22.34 -36.31 -3.73
N SER A 127 22.99 -35.65 -2.76
CA SER A 127 23.23 -36.18 -1.41
C SER A 127 21.91 -36.53 -0.71
N LEU A 128 20.91 -35.64 -0.75
CA LEU A 128 19.60 -35.92 -0.16
C LEU A 128 18.88 -37.11 -0.81
N GLY A 129 19.15 -37.39 -2.09
CA GLY A 129 18.60 -38.55 -2.80
C GLY A 129 19.18 -39.89 -2.36
N GLU A 130 20.31 -39.89 -1.65
CA GLU A 130 20.92 -41.11 -1.08
C GLU A 130 20.26 -41.49 0.25
N GLU A 131 19.71 -40.52 0.98
CA GLU A 131 19.17 -40.70 2.33
C GLU A 131 17.63 -40.68 2.42
N PHE A 132 16.95 -40.02 1.48
CA PHE A 132 15.50 -39.81 1.52
C PHE A 132 14.78 -40.36 0.29
N SER A 133 13.47 -40.63 0.43
CA SER A 133 12.66 -41.15 -0.67
C SER A 133 12.55 -40.15 -1.83
N THR A 134 12.43 -40.68 -3.04
CA THR A 134 12.29 -39.89 -4.26
C THR A 134 11.12 -38.91 -4.19
N GLU A 135 9.99 -39.31 -3.58
CA GLU A 135 8.82 -38.43 -3.44
C GLU A 135 9.14 -37.21 -2.55
N LYS A 136 9.85 -37.43 -1.44
CA LYS A 136 10.21 -36.37 -0.49
C LYS A 136 11.18 -35.36 -1.12
N VAL A 137 12.21 -35.86 -1.78
CA VAL A 137 13.20 -35.02 -2.49
C VAL A 137 12.53 -34.23 -3.61
N GLN A 138 11.60 -34.84 -4.35
CA GLN A 138 10.87 -34.16 -5.40
C GLN A 138 9.94 -33.06 -4.86
N ALA A 139 9.32 -33.29 -3.71
CA ALA A 139 8.50 -32.27 -3.05
C ALA A 139 9.32 -31.04 -2.63
N TRP A 140 10.53 -31.25 -2.08
CA TRP A 140 11.45 -30.17 -1.76
C TRP A 140 11.93 -29.38 -2.98
N ARG A 141 12.26 -30.07 -4.08
CA ARG A 141 12.61 -29.42 -5.35
C ARG A 141 11.46 -28.55 -5.88
N SER A 142 10.23 -29.09 -5.84
CA SER A 142 9.03 -28.38 -6.26
C SER A 142 8.78 -27.13 -5.42
N ALA A 143 8.95 -27.23 -4.08
CA ALA A 143 8.77 -26.09 -3.17
C ALA A 143 9.79 -24.97 -3.44
N LEU A 144 11.08 -25.29 -3.65
CA LEU A 144 12.09 -24.29 -4.04
C LEU A 144 11.79 -23.65 -5.38
N ALA A 145 11.40 -24.44 -6.39
CA ALA A 145 11.03 -23.91 -7.70
C ALA A 145 9.84 -22.94 -7.60
N LYS A 146 8.80 -23.31 -6.84
CA LYS A 146 7.63 -22.44 -6.58
C LYS A 146 8.00 -21.15 -5.85
N LEU A 147 8.88 -21.22 -4.84
CA LEU A 147 9.37 -20.05 -4.13
C LEU A 147 10.00 -19.01 -5.08
N THR A 148 10.68 -19.47 -6.14
CA THR A 148 11.24 -18.54 -7.15
C THR A 148 10.16 -17.84 -7.99
N SER A 149 8.94 -18.35 -8.05
CA SER A 149 7.83 -17.74 -8.79
C SER A 149 7.04 -16.72 -7.96
N ILE A 150 7.29 -16.63 -6.65
CA ILE A 150 6.64 -15.65 -5.76
C ILE A 150 7.27 -14.26 -5.98
N PRO A 151 6.47 -13.17 -6.01
CA PRO A 151 6.98 -11.80 -6.13
C PRO A 151 8.07 -11.48 -5.11
N ARG A 152 9.07 -10.69 -5.52
CA ARG A 152 10.29 -10.43 -4.76
C ARG A 152 10.47 -8.94 -4.51
N LEU A 153 11.23 -8.60 -3.47
CA LEU A 153 11.86 -7.29 -3.35
C LEU A 153 12.98 -7.16 -4.42
N ASP A 154 12.95 -6.09 -5.24
CA ASP A 154 13.87 -5.91 -6.38
C ASP A 154 15.33 -5.93 -5.94
N SER A 155 16.12 -6.78 -6.59
CA SER A 155 17.52 -7.04 -6.25
C SER A 155 18.50 -5.95 -6.61
N ARG A 156 18.05 -4.96 -7.38
CA ARG A 156 18.88 -3.89 -7.92
C ARG A 156 19.24 -2.78 -6.91
N PHE A 157 18.71 -2.84 -5.68
CA PHE A 157 18.98 -1.84 -4.62
C PHE A 157 20.04 -2.27 -3.58
N TRP A 158 20.62 -3.46 -3.73
CA TRP A 158 21.33 -4.18 -2.66
C TRP A 158 22.82 -3.85 -2.47
N SER A 159 23.23 -2.59 -2.69
CA SER A 159 24.65 -2.22 -2.61
C SER A 159 25.23 -2.15 -1.19
N LYS A 160 24.40 -2.20 -0.12
CA LYS A 160 24.81 -2.19 1.30
C LYS A 160 23.84 -2.98 2.19
N GLU A 161 24.34 -3.90 3.02
CA GLU A 161 23.53 -4.79 3.88
C GLU A 161 22.67 -4.07 4.93
N ALA A 162 23.20 -3.05 5.61
CA ALA A 162 22.42 -2.29 6.60
C ALA A 162 21.18 -1.62 5.98
N LYS A 163 21.29 -1.12 4.74
CA LYS A 163 20.15 -0.55 4.00
C LYS A 163 19.16 -1.64 3.57
N MET A 164 19.62 -2.86 3.35
CA MET A 164 18.77 -4.01 3.02
C MET A 164 17.90 -4.38 4.22
N VAL A 165 18.48 -4.45 5.43
CA VAL A 165 17.73 -4.74 6.66
C VAL A 165 16.62 -3.73 6.89
N ASP A 166 16.91 -2.42 6.79
CA ASP A 166 15.89 -1.38 6.98
C ASP A 166 14.73 -1.49 5.98
N LEU A 167 15.05 -1.72 4.69
CA LEU A 167 14.07 -1.86 3.61
C LEU A 167 13.18 -3.09 3.83
N VAL A 168 13.79 -4.25 4.09
CA VAL A 168 13.08 -5.50 4.35
C VAL A 168 12.19 -5.36 5.60
N THR A 169 12.70 -4.72 6.65
CA THR A 169 11.95 -4.51 7.90
C THR A 169 10.74 -3.60 7.68
N ASN A 170 10.89 -2.53 6.88
CA ASN A 170 9.76 -1.65 6.52
C ASN A 170 8.72 -2.41 5.69
N GLU A 171 9.14 -3.23 4.73
CA GLU A 171 8.22 -4.04 3.92
C GLU A 171 7.44 -5.04 4.78
N ILE A 172 8.12 -5.76 5.66
CA ILE A 172 7.50 -6.70 6.59
C ILE A 172 6.50 -5.98 7.51
N LEU A 173 6.85 -4.78 8.00
CA LEU A 173 5.93 -3.96 8.79
C LEU A 173 4.63 -3.68 8.03
N LEU A 174 4.72 -3.33 6.74
CA LEU A 174 3.55 -3.09 5.90
C LEU A 174 2.70 -4.36 5.74
N MET A 175 3.34 -5.50 5.43
CA MET A 175 2.66 -6.79 5.22
C MET A 175 1.95 -7.31 6.50
N VAL A 176 2.52 -7.06 7.68
CA VAL A 176 2.03 -7.57 8.97
C VAL A 176 0.95 -6.68 9.60
N SER A 177 0.94 -5.38 9.28
CA SER A 177 0.15 -4.37 10.01
C SER A 177 -1.38 -4.46 9.81
N ASN A 178 -1.92 -5.48 9.13
CA ASN A 178 -3.37 -5.67 8.93
C ASN A 178 -4.10 -4.40 8.45
N LYS A 179 -3.42 -3.51 7.73
CA LYS A 179 -4.12 -2.47 6.98
C LYS A 179 -4.74 -3.19 5.79
N PRO A 180 -6.06 -3.07 5.56
CA PRO A 180 -6.71 -3.76 4.45
C PRO A 180 -5.93 -3.48 3.17
N ASN A 181 -5.44 -4.56 2.56
CA ASN A 181 -4.75 -4.59 1.28
C ASN A 181 -5.60 -3.87 0.24
N GLY A 182 -5.32 -2.58 0.08
CA GLY A 182 -5.95 -1.72 -0.93
C GLY A 182 -5.12 -0.49 -1.26
N HIS A 183 -3.98 -0.28 -0.59
CA HIS A 183 -3.30 1.03 -0.60
C HIS A 183 -1.77 0.92 -0.61
N VAL A 184 -1.17 -0.16 -1.13
CA VAL A 184 0.30 -0.27 -1.33
C VAL A 184 0.85 0.95 -2.08
N ALA A 185 0.03 1.53 -2.98
CA ALA A 185 0.31 2.76 -3.71
C ALA A 185 0.43 4.04 -2.85
N LEU A 186 -0.14 4.08 -1.64
CA LEU A 186 -0.14 5.25 -0.77
C LEU A 186 0.94 5.22 0.32
N ASP A 187 1.50 4.06 0.65
CA ASP A 187 2.36 3.89 1.84
C ASP A 187 3.58 4.83 1.83
N ARG A 188 4.28 4.93 0.70
CA ARG A 188 5.43 5.85 0.54
C ARG A 188 5.03 7.31 0.73
N HIS A 189 3.86 7.68 0.23
CA HIS A 189 3.35 9.05 0.31
C HIS A 189 2.85 9.37 1.71
N MET A 190 2.27 8.40 2.39
CA MET A 190 1.83 8.50 3.79
C MET A 190 3.01 8.67 4.73
N GLN A 191 4.09 7.91 4.53
CA GLN A 191 5.32 8.08 5.31
C GLN A 191 5.88 9.50 5.18
N ALA A 192 6.04 9.99 3.94
CA ALA A 192 6.52 11.34 3.70
C ALA A 192 5.61 12.41 4.33
N LEU A 193 4.27 12.24 4.22
CA LEU A 193 3.31 13.13 4.84
C LEU A 193 3.41 13.13 6.37
N TYR A 194 3.59 11.97 7.01
CA TYR A 194 3.73 11.88 8.47
C TYR A 194 5.00 12.54 8.99
N GLU A 195 6.11 12.41 8.27
CA GLU A 195 7.36 13.12 8.59
C GLU A 195 7.15 14.64 8.54
N LEU A 196 6.46 15.15 7.51
CA LEU A 196 6.16 16.57 7.38
C LEU A 196 5.15 17.08 8.39
N LEU A 197 4.20 16.24 8.81
CA LEU A 197 3.24 16.57 9.85
C LEU A 197 3.90 16.61 11.22
N ASP A 198 4.99 15.88 11.48
CA ASP A 198 5.70 15.89 12.77
C ASP A 198 4.74 15.77 13.97
N LEU A 199 3.95 14.69 14.01
CA LEU A 199 2.86 14.53 14.98
C LEU A 199 3.31 14.52 16.45
N LYS A 200 4.62 14.38 16.71
CA LYS A 200 5.24 14.41 18.04
C LYS A 200 5.37 15.83 18.59
N SER A 201 5.47 16.85 17.72
CA SER A 201 5.59 18.25 18.14
C SER A 201 4.22 18.85 18.53
N ASN A 202 4.01 19.20 19.81
CA ASN A 202 2.77 19.86 20.25
C ASN A 202 2.91 21.38 20.44
N LYS A 203 4.01 21.99 19.96
CA LYS A 203 4.34 23.40 20.27
C LYS A 203 3.85 24.39 19.22
N GLU A 204 3.61 23.92 18.00
CA GLU A 204 3.33 24.78 16.84
C GLU A 204 2.02 24.41 16.15
N VAL A 205 1.53 25.33 15.32
CA VAL A 205 0.53 25.07 14.29
C VAL A 205 1.30 24.80 13.00
N ARG A 206 1.24 23.57 12.49
CA ARG A 206 2.03 23.18 11.32
C ARG A 206 1.17 23.18 10.06
N LEU A 207 1.68 23.85 9.03
CA LEU A 207 1.04 23.95 7.72
C LEU A 207 1.83 23.08 6.73
N VAL A 208 1.14 22.13 6.09
CA VAL A 208 1.71 21.22 5.10
C VAL A 208 0.94 21.39 3.79
N GLY A 209 1.66 21.55 2.68
CA GLY A 209 1.10 21.68 1.35
C GLY A 209 1.34 20.41 0.53
N LEU A 210 0.29 19.83 -0.03
CA LEU A 210 0.35 18.74 -1.01
C LEU A 210 0.14 19.34 -2.40
N TRP A 211 1.08 19.10 -3.31
CA TRP A 211 0.95 19.56 -4.70
C TRP A 211 1.36 18.49 -5.71
N GLY A 212 1.09 18.73 -6.99
CA GLY A 212 1.37 17.80 -8.08
C GLY A 212 0.27 17.77 -9.13
N PRO A 213 0.44 16.97 -10.20
CA PRO A 213 -0.49 16.94 -11.33
C PRO A 213 -1.91 16.49 -10.94
N GLY A 214 -2.89 16.83 -11.78
CA GLY A 214 -4.27 16.36 -11.63
C GLY A 214 -4.34 14.83 -11.70
N GLY A 215 -5.23 14.21 -10.91
CA GLY A 215 -5.42 12.75 -10.93
C GLY A 215 -4.32 11.91 -10.26
N VAL A 216 -3.27 12.53 -9.72
CA VAL A 216 -2.15 11.84 -9.05
C VAL A 216 -2.49 11.25 -7.67
N GLY A 217 -3.64 11.62 -7.10
CA GLY A 217 -4.10 11.06 -5.82
C GLY A 217 -3.87 11.95 -4.59
N LYS A 218 -3.64 13.27 -4.75
CA LYS A 218 -3.48 14.21 -3.61
C LYS A 218 -4.65 14.19 -2.63
N THR A 219 -5.88 14.31 -3.16
CA THR A 219 -7.13 14.23 -2.38
C THR A 219 -7.24 12.91 -1.64
N THR A 220 -6.97 11.80 -2.32
CA THR A 220 -6.99 10.45 -1.73
C THR A 220 -5.99 10.31 -0.59
N LEU A 221 -4.76 10.78 -0.80
CA LEU A 221 -3.72 10.79 0.23
C LEU A 221 -4.14 11.58 1.47
N ALA A 222 -4.65 12.80 1.26
CA ALA A 222 -5.07 13.65 2.35
C ALA A 222 -6.30 13.11 3.10
N ARG A 223 -7.25 12.50 2.38
CA ARG A 223 -8.43 11.86 2.96
C ARG A 223 -8.03 10.67 3.81
N TYR A 224 -7.14 9.82 3.31
CA TYR A 224 -6.61 8.69 4.07
C TYR A 224 -5.90 9.17 5.35
N ALA A 225 -5.04 10.17 5.25
CA ALA A 225 -4.39 10.77 6.41
C ALA A 225 -5.39 11.39 7.39
N TYR A 226 -6.45 12.02 6.90
CA TYR A 226 -7.51 12.59 7.73
C TYR A 226 -8.23 11.51 8.52
N GLU A 227 -8.67 10.44 7.86
CA GLU A 227 -9.37 9.32 8.49
C GLU A 227 -8.52 8.67 9.58
N GLU A 228 -7.25 8.37 9.27
CA GLU A 228 -6.32 7.73 10.21
C GLU A 228 -5.96 8.62 11.41
N LEU A 229 -5.75 9.93 11.18
CA LEU A 229 -5.25 10.83 12.22
C LEU A 229 -6.35 11.53 13.01
N SER A 230 -7.59 11.59 12.49
CA SER A 230 -8.67 12.43 13.03
C SER A 230 -8.97 12.21 14.52
N THR A 231 -8.76 11.00 15.02
CA THR A 231 -8.99 10.62 16.43
C THR A 231 -7.99 11.26 17.39
N ASN A 232 -6.83 11.69 16.91
CA ASN A 232 -5.77 12.31 17.71
C ASN A 232 -5.96 13.83 17.91
N PHE A 233 -7.04 14.41 17.38
CA PHE A 233 -7.29 15.84 17.38
C PHE A 233 -8.68 16.17 17.95
N HIS A 234 -8.78 17.29 18.67
CA HIS A 234 -10.02 17.74 19.30
C HIS A 234 -10.98 18.36 18.29
N VAL A 235 -10.43 19.02 17.28
CA VAL A 235 -11.17 19.63 16.18
C VAL A 235 -10.71 18.94 14.91
N ARG A 236 -11.66 18.47 14.10
CA ARG A 236 -11.35 17.78 12.84
C ARG A 236 -12.24 18.33 11.75
N MET A 237 -11.64 18.68 10.63
CA MET A 237 -12.38 19.19 9.49
C MET A 237 -11.71 18.75 8.20
N PHE A 238 -12.54 18.28 7.27
CA PHE A 238 -12.17 18.09 5.89
C PHE A 238 -13.08 18.98 5.05
N VAL A 239 -12.50 19.93 4.33
CA VAL A 239 -13.20 20.79 3.38
C VAL A 239 -12.94 20.21 2.00
N ASP A 240 -13.97 19.57 1.45
CA ASP A 240 -13.93 18.94 0.12
C ASP A 240 -14.59 19.87 -0.92
N ASN A 241 -14.09 19.83 -2.15
CA ASN A 241 -14.53 20.68 -3.26
C ASN A 241 -15.67 20.04 -4.08
N ILE A 242 -16.57 19.28 -3.44
CA ILE A 242 -17.53 18.41 -4.15
C ILE A 242 -18.61 19.19 -4.93
N GLU A 243 -18.79 20.49 -4.74
CA GLU A 243 -19.83 21.26 -5.46
C GLU A 243 -19.26 22.23 -6.51
N LYS A 244 -18.59 21.67 -7.53
CA LYS A 244 -18.56 22.30 -8.87
C LYS A 244 -19.81 21.99 -9.71
N ILE A 245 -20.85 21.44 -9.11
CA ILE A 245 -22.16 21.26 -9.76
C ILE A 245 -23.19 22.05 -8.96
N HIS A 246 -23.71 23.10 -9.60
CA HIS A 246 -24.83 23.96 -9.21
C HIS A 246 -24.47 25.36 -8.67
N HIS A 247 -24.82 26.35 -9.50
CA HIS A 247 -25.03 27.78 -9.24
C HIS A 247 -23.89 28.76 -9.57
N GLN A 248 -23.93 29.14 -10.85
CA GLN A 248 -23.92 30.53 -11.30
C GLN A 248 -24.74 31.43 -10.33
N ASP A 249 -24.16 32.58 -9.97
CA ASP A 249 -24.63 33.63 -9.03
C ASP A 249 -24.51 33.38 -7.51
N ASN A 250 -23.45 33.92 -6.89
CA ASN A 250 -23.56 35.13 -6.05
C ASN A 250 -22.23 35.54 -5.41
N ARG A 251 -22.13 36.84 -5.11
CA ARG A 251 -20.98 37.64 -4.66
C ARG A 251 -20.38 37.32 -3.27
N GLU A 252 -20.63 36.16 -2.70
CA GLU A 252 -19.90 35.70 -1.50
C GLU A 252 -18.80 34.74 -1.94
N THR A 253 -17.55 34.99 -1.54
CA THR A 253 -16.41 34.14 -1.91
C THR A 253 -16.71 32.69 -1.50
N PHE A 254 -16.71 31.79 -2.49
CA PHE A 254 -17.04 30.35 -2.41
C PHE A 254 -16.50 29.68 -1.14
N THR A 255 -15.26 30.02 -0.76
CA THR A 255 -14.55 29.49 0.41
C THR A 255 -15.22 29.80 1.74
N SER A 256 -15.84 30.99 1.89
CA SER A 256 -16.43 31.36 3.19
C SER A 256 -17.62 30.47 3.52
N ARG A 257 -18.34 29.98 2.51
CA ARG A 257 -19.55 29.18 2.66
C ARG A 257 -19.22 27.74 3.03
N GLU A 258 -18.36 27.05 2.29
CA GLU A 258 -18.00 25.65 2.54
C GLU A 258 -17.26 25.47 3.87
N ILE A 259 -16.36 26.42 4.20
CA ILE A 259 -15.73 26.47 5.50
C ILE A 259 -16.78 26.68 6.59
N LYS A 260 -17.71 27.64 6.42
CA LYS A 260 -18.81 27.85 7.36
C LYS A 260 -19.71 26.62 7.49
N GLU A 261 -20.01 25.92 6.40
CA GLU A 261 -20.84 24.70 6.37
C GLU A 261 -20.13 23.51 7.03
N GLY A 262 -18.83 23.34 6.80
CA GLY A 262 -17.98 22.41 7.54
C GLY A 262 -17.99 22.70 9.04
N PHE A 263 -17.92 23.98 9.42
CA PHE A 263 -18.05 24.39 10.83
C PHE A 263 -19.48 24.23 11.36
N GLN A 264 -20.53 24.43 10.55
CA GLN A 264 -21.93 24.19 10.94
C GLN A 264 -22.16 22.73 11.31
N LYS A 265 -21.60 21.80 10.52
CA LYS A 265 -21.63 20.36 10.82
C LYS A 265 -20.94 20.02 12.14
N LEU A 266 -19.84 20.73 12.48
CA LEU A 266 -19.15 20.59 13.76
C LEU A 266 -19.90 21.21 14.95
N THR A 267 -20.61 22.32 14.75
CA THR A 267 -21.25 23.09 15.83
C THR A 267 -22.74 22.82 16.01
N ARG A 268 -23.38 22.01 15.15
CA ARG A 268 -24.83 21.68 15.18
C ARG A 268 -25.73 22.93 15.38
N GLY A 269 -25.45 24.01 14.64
CA GLY A 269 -26.14 25.31 14.80
C GLY A 269 -26.52 25.94 13.46
N PRO A 270 -27.64 26.69 13.38
CA PRO A 270 -28.27 27.09 12.12
C PRO A 270 -27.62 28.31 11.44
N THR A 271 -26.55 28.88 12.01
CA THR A 271 -25.82 30.01 11.40
C THR A 271 -24.45 30.16 12.03
N VAL A 272 -23.39 29.91 11.25
CA VAL A 272 -22.01 30.04 11.75
C VAL A 272 -21.49 31.44 11.47
N ARG A 273 -21.48 32.27 12.51
CA ARG A 273 -20.73 33.54 12.54
C ARG A 273 -19.23 33.23 12.70
N SER A 274 -18.37 34.09 12.17
CA SER A 274 -16.91 34.02 12.33
C SER A 274 -16.49 33.85 13.81
N ASP A 275 -17.24 34.48 14.71
CA ASP A 275 -17.07 34.43 16.17
C ASP A 275 -17.25 33.01 16.75
N VAL A 276 -18.12 32.21 16.15
CA VAL A 276 -18.44 30.81 16.54
C VAL A 276 -17.36 29.85 16.03
N ILE A 277 -16.85 30.06 14.81
CA ILE A 277 -15.70 29.30 14.28
C ILE A 277 -14.49 29.54 15.18
N LYS A 278 -14.23 30.82 15.46
CA LYS A 278 -13.14 31.23 16.34
C LYS A 278 -13.27 30.59 17.72
N SER A 279 -14.45 30.60 18.36
CA SER A 279 -14.62 29.98 19.69
C SER A 279 -14.49 28.45 19.67
N THR A 280 -14.83 27.80 18.56
CA THR A 280 -14.74 26.34 18.38
C THR A 280 -13.30 25.87 18.16
N VAL A 281 -12.52 26.62 17.38
CA VAL A 281 -11.13 26.28 17.00
C VAL A 281 -10.11 26.87 17.97
N ALA A 282 -10.44 27.98 18.63
CA ALA A 282 -9.53 28.72 19.49
C ALA A 282 -8.87 27.83 20.54
N ARG A 283 -7.53 27.80 20.51
CA ARG A 283 -6.67 27.14 21.51
C ARG A 283 -6.88 25.62 21.63
N ARG A 284 -7.54 24.98 20.66
CA ARG A 284 -7.66 23.52 20.59
C ARG A 284 -6.70 22.96 19.54
N LYS A 285 -6.18 21.77 19.79
CA LYS A 285 -5.39 20.99 18.83
C LYS A 285 -6.33 20.43 17.75
N GLY A 286 -6.18 20.89 16.52
CA GLY A 286 -7.05 20.54 15.39
C GLY A 286 -6.33 19.96 14.17
N LEU A 287 -7.03 19.11 13.42
CA LEU A 287 -6.64 18.61 12.10
C LEU A 287 -7.59 19.21 11.06
N LEU A 288 -7.04 20.02 10.16
CA LEU A 288 -7.79 20.65 9.07
C LEU A 288 -7.21 20.21 7.74
N VAL A 289 -8.04 19.66 6.87
CA VAL A 289 -7.68 19.40 5.46
C VAL A 289 -8.53 20.29 4.59
N VAL A 290 -7.88 20.99 3.65
CA VAL A 290 -8.55 21.85 2.66
C VAL A 290 -8.15 21.38 1.27
N ASP A 291 -9.11 20.78 0.56
CA ASP A 291 -8.91 20.32 -0.80
C ASP A 291 -9.08 21.46 -1.82
N CYS A 292 -8.24 21.44 -2.86
CA CYS A 292 -8.34 22.29 -4.05
C CYS A 292 -8.28 23.81 -3.81
N VAL A 293 -7.18 24.28 -3.22
CA VAL A 293 -6.86 25.71 -3.22
C VAL A 293 -6.44 26.14 -4.62
N ASP A 294 -7.29 26.89 -5.32
CA ASP A 294 -7.07 27.35 -6.70
C ASP A 294 -6.85 28.86 -6.83
N ASN A 295 -7.02 29.63 -5.74
CA ASN A 295 -6.78 31.08 -5.76
C ASN A 295 -6.28 31.66 -4.42
N ILE A 296 -5.70 32.87 -4.51
CA ILE A 296 -5.10 33.58 -3.36
C ILE A 296 -6.16 34.09 -2.37
N GLU A 297 -7.41 34.28 -2.78
CA GLU A 297 -8.47 34.73 -1.88
C GLU A 297 -8.90 33.63 -0.92
N GLN A 298 -9.03 32.39 -1.39
CA GLN A 298 -9.25 31.20 -0.55
C GLN A 298 -8.17 31.08 0.53
N LEU A 299 -6.91 31.25 0.13
CA LEU A 299 -5.76 31.24 1.04
C LEU A 299 -5.88 32.30 2.15
N LYS A 300 -6.31 33.52 1.84
CA LYS A 300 -6.50 34.58 2.85
C LYS A 300 -7.54 34.21 3.90
N ASP A 301 -8.59 33.49 3.53
CA ASP A 301 -9.62 33.03 4.47
C ASP A 301 -9.12 31.87 5.33
N ILE A 302 -8.38 30.94 4.74
CA ILE A 302 -7.69 29.86 5.46
C ILE A 302 -6.70 30.43 6.48
N ALA A 303 -5.94 31.48 6.13
CA ALA A 303 -5.01 32.14 7.05
C ALA A 303 -5.69 32.66 8.32
N LYS A 304 -6.94 33.12 8.23
CA LYS A 304 -7.70 33.57 9.42
C LYS A 304 -7.97 32.40 10.36
N ILE A 305 -8.30 31.23 9.81
CA ILE A 305 -8.59 30.01 10.59
C ILE A 305 -7.32 29.45 11.20
N VAL A 306 -6.23 29.39 10.43
CA VAL A 306 -4.91 28.95 10.90
C VAL A 306 -4.46 29.78 12.10
N ARG A 307 -4.71 31.11 12.10
CA ARG A 307 -4.42 32.00 13.24
C ARG A 307 -5.24 31.71 14.49
N TRP A 308 -6.37 31.01 14.37
CA TRP A 308 -7.21 30.63 15.52
C TRP A 308 -6.84 29.26 16.09
N CYS A 309 -6.17 28.40 15.31
CA CYS A 309 -5.75 27.08 15.75
C CYS A 309 -4.82 27.13 16.97
N GLY A 310 -5.02 26.19 17.90
CA GLY A 310 -4.13 26.02 19.05
C GLY A 310 -2.85 25.25 18.69
N SER A 311 -1.84 25.33 19.56
CA SER A 311 -0.60 24.55 19.41
C SER A 311 -0.87 23.05 19.27
N GLY A 312 -0.03 22.39 18.46
CA GLY A 312 -0.19 20.98 18.09
C GLY A 312 -1.15 20.75 16.91
N SER A 313 -1.78 21.80 16.37
CA SER A 313 -2.66 21.67 15.20
C SER A 313 -1.90 21.38 13.92
N ARG A 314 -2.56 20.68 12.99
CA ARG A 314 -2.06 20.31 11.67
C ARG A 314 -3.03 20.75 10.60
N ILE A 315 -2.54 21.50 9.63
CA ILE A 315 -3.33 21.94 8.47
C ILE A 315 -2.68 21.40 7.21
N ILE A 316 -3.46 20.67 6.41
CA ILE A 316 -3.05 20.13 5.12
C ILE A 316 -3.79 20.92 4.04
N LEU A 317 -3.03 21.56 3.15
CA LEU A 317 -3.55 22.26 1.98
C LEU A 317 -3.26 21.46 0.73
N ILE A 318 -4.24 21.28 -0.14
CA ILE A 318 -4.05 20.59 -1.42
C ILE A 318 -4.13 21.63 -2.54
N ALA A 319 -3.09 21.70 -3.36
CA ALA A 319 -3.03 22.60 -4.52
C ALA A 319 -2.53 21.84 -5.74
N GLN A 320 -2.82 22.35 -6.94
CA GLN A 320 -2.17 21.85 -8.16
C GLN A 320 -0.90 22.64 -8.49
N ASP A 321 -0.91 23.94 -8.22
CA ASP A 321 0.21 24.85 -8.45
C ASP A 321 1.00 25.09 -7.15
N LYS A 322 2.27 24.70 -7.17
CA LYS A 322 3.21 24.95 -6.05
C LYS A 322 3.33 26.44 -5.73
N ASN A 323 3.28 27.31 -6.73
CA ASN A 323 3.46 28.75 -6.54
C ASN A 323 2.39 29.37 -5.63
N LEU A 324 1.18 28.77 -5.58
CA LEU A 324 0.14 29.21 -4.65
C LEU A 324 0.52 28.93 -3.20
N LEU A 325 1.12 27.78 -2.93
CA LEU A 325 1.60 27.40 -1.60
C LEU A 325 2.79 28.28 -1.18
N ASP A 326 3.72 28.53 -2.09
CA ASP A 326 4.88 29.38 -1.83
C ASP A 326 4.46 30.84 -1.54
N LYS A 327 3.52 31.40 -2.33
CA LYS A 327 2.96 32.74 -2.08
C LYS A 327 2.21 32.84 -0.75
N PHE A 328 1.69 31.72 -0.25
CA PHE A 328 1.03 31.68 1.04
C PHE A 328 2.00 31.59 2.22
N GLY A 329 3.25 31.19 1.97
CA GLY A 329 4.25 30.93 3.01
C GLY A 329 4.07 29.56 3.66
N VAL A 330 3.73 28.54 2.88
CA VAL A 330 3.74 27.15 3.38
C VAL A 330 5.19 26.65 3.45
N ASP A 331 5.71 26.44 4.65
CA ASP A 331 7.11 26.01 4.84
C ASP A 331 7.36 24.54 4.50
N HIS A 332 6.32 23.70 4.58
CA HIS A 332 6.43 22.26 4.37
C HIS A 332 5.60 21.83 3.17
N VAL A 333 6.24 21.57 2.03
CA VAL A 333 5.54 21.24 0.78
C VAL A 333 6.00 19.88 0.27
N TYR A 334 5.05 19.04 -0.12
CA TYR A 334 5.27 17.71 -0.67
C TYR A 334 4.67 17.58 -2.08
N GLU A 335 5.49 17.16 -3.02
CA GLU A 335 5.02 16.78 -4.36
C GLU A 335 4.55 15.33 -4.34
N VAL A 336 3.25 15.12 -4.58
CA VAL A 336 2.69 13.78 -4.77
C VAL A 336 3.04 13.32 -6.17
N GLN A 337 4.01 12.41 -6.25
CA GLN A 337 4.50 11.84 -7.50
C GLN A 337 3.55 10.76 -8.04
N SER A 338 3.57 10.55 -9.36
CA SER A 338 2.89 9.42 -10.02
C SER A 338 3.36 8.07 -9.47
N LEU A 339 2.52 7.06 -9.63
CA LEU A 339 2.75 5.71 -9.11
C LEU A 339 4.02 5.08 -9.69
N ARG A 340 4.64 4.21 -8.90
CA ARG A 340 5.64 3.26 -9.42
C ARG A 340 4.96 2.20 -10.28
N TYR A 341 5.74 1.49 -11.07
CA TYR A 341 5.23 0.52 -12.03
C TYR A 341 4.40 -0.59 -11.37
N ASP A 342 4.89 -1.14 -10.26
CA ASP A 342 4.23 -2.16 -9.44
C ASP A 342 2.90 -1.65 -8.87
N GLU A 343 2.90 -0.46 -8.29
CA GLU A 343 1.70 0.21 -7.75
C GLU A 343 0.67 0.50 -8.86
N ALA A 344 1.14 0.96 -10.02
CA ALA A 344 0.29 1.26 -11.18
C ALA A 344 -0.33 0.00 -11.78
N LEU A 345 0.46 -1.08 -11.89
CA LEU A 345 -0.01 -2.38 -12.36
C LEU A 345 -1.10 -2.91 -11.45
N GLN A 346 -0.89 -2.82 -10.13
CA GLN A 346 -1.86 -3.26 -9.14
C GLN A 346 -3.18 -2.49 -9.24
N ILE A 347 -3.14 -1.16 -9.28
CA ILE A 347 -4.34 -0.32 -9.40
C ILE A 347 -5.07 -0.61 -10.72
N PHE A 348 -4.34 -0.68 -11.83
CA PHE A 348 -4.92 -0.98 -13.13
C PHE A 348 -5.58 -2.36 -13.16
N SER A 349 -4.87 -3.38 -12.68
CA SER A 349 -5.37 -4.76 -12.64
C SER A 349 -6.59 -4.90 -11.75
N GLN A 350 -6.63 -4.19 -10.61
CA GLN A 350 -7.79 -4.19 -9.75
C GLN A 350 -9.00 -3.57 -10.45
N SER A 351 -8.82 -2.54 -11.25
CA SER A 351 -9.90 -1.94 -12.04
C SER A 351 -10.36 -2.84 -13.20
N ALA A 352 -9.41 -3.35 -13.99
CA ALA A 352 -9.67 -4.09 -15.23
C ALA A 352 -10.07 -5.55 -15.03
N PHE A 353 -9.52 -6.22 -14.00
CA PHE A 353 -9.67 -7.66 -13.78
C PHE A 353 -10.24 -8.02 -12.41
N LYS A 354 -10.38 -7.05 -11.49
CA LYS A 354 -10.72 -7.28 -10.07
C LYS A 354 -9.72 -8.19 -9.35
N GLN A 355 -8.45 -8.13 -9.77
CA GLN A 355 -7.34 -8.92 -9.24
C GLN A 355 -6.10 -8.04 -9.08
N GLN A 356 -5.17 -8.45 -8.22
CA GLN A 356 -3.94 -7.70 -7.97
C GLN A 356 -2.98 -7.66 -9.16
N HIS A 357 -3.07 -8.63 -10.07
CA HIS A 357 -2.21 -8.77 -11.23
C HIS A 357 -3.04 -9.12 -12.46
N PRO A 358 -2.58 -8.76 -13.68
CA PRO A 358 -3.28 -9.14 -14.90
C PRO A 358 -3.10 -10.64 -15.16
N PRO A 359 -4.03 -11.29 -15.88
CA PRO A 359 -3.77 -12.60 -16.45
C PRO A 359 -2.56 -12.58 -17.39
N THR A 360 -1.84 -13.69 -17.51
CA THR A 360 -0.59 -13.78 -18.28
C THR A 360 -0.75 -13.32 -19.74
N SER A 361 -1.89 -13.61 -20.37
CA SER A 361 -2.15 -13.18 -21.75
C SER A 361 -2.41 -11.67 -21.92
N PHE A 362 -2.72 -10.97 -20.82
CA PHE A 362 -2.96 -9.53 -20.79
C PHE A 362 -1.78 -8.72 -20.24
N GLU A 363 -0.65 -9.34 -19.86
CA GLU A 363 0.50 -8.65 -19.25
C GLU A 363 1.05 -7.53 -20.14
N SER A 364 1.28 -7.82 -21.42
CA SER A 364 1.82 -6.86 -22.40
C SER A 364 0.86 -5.70 -22.68
N LEU A 365 -0.44 -6.00 -22.80
CA LEU A 365 -1.50 -5.02 -22.98
C LEU A 365 -1.69 -4.13 -21.74
N SER A 366 -1.59 -4.72 -20.55
CA SER A 366 -1.64 -3.99 -19.27
C SER A 366 -0.48 -3.03 -19.13
N LEU A 367 0.73 -3.43 -19.53
CA LEU A 367 1.91 -2.56 -19.55
C LEU A 367 1.71 -1.34 -20.47
N ARG A 368 1.16 -1.54 -21.67
CA ARG A 368 0.83 -0.45 -22.60
C ARG A 368 -0.24 0.48 -22.04
N ALA A 369 -1.30 -0.08 -21.47
CA ALA A 369 -2.36 0.70 -20.83
C ALA A 369 -1.81 1.60 -19.71
N ILE A 370 -0.89 1.09 -18.89
CA ILE A 370 -0.22 1.86 -17.82
C ILE A 370 0.60 3.03 -18.39
N GLN A 371 1.32 2.80 -19.48
CA GLN A 371 2.10 3.85 -20.16
C GLN A 371 1.20 4.95 -20.72
N ILE A 372 0.09 4.58 -21.38
CA ILE A 372 -0.91 5.53 -21.87
C ILE A 372 -1.50 6.35 -20.71
N ALA A 373 -1.78 5.69 -19.59
CA ALA A 373 -2.31 6.34 -18.39
C ALA A 373 -1.27 7.19 -17.63
N SER A 374 -0.01 7.23 -18.09
CA SER A 374 1.07 8.03 -17.51
C SER A 374 1.25 7.81 -15.99
N PHE A 375 0.99 6.58 -15.53
CA PHE A 375 1.11 6.19 -14.12
C PHE A 375 0.23 7.00 -13.16
N LEU A 376 -0.83 7.64 -13.65
CA LEU A 376 -1.77 8.42 -12.84
C LEU A 376 -2.90 7.50 -12.31
N PRO A 377 -3.10 7.40 -10.98
CA PRO A 377 -4.11 6.52 -10.39
C PRO A 377 -5.50 6.68 -11.02
N LEU A 378 -5.97 7.92 -11.18
CA LEU A 378 -7.30 8.18 -11.74
C LEU A 378 -7.40 7.69 -13.18
N THR A 379 -6.41 8.00 -14.02
CA THR A 379 -6.40 7.58 -15.44
C THR A 379 -6.32 6.06 -15.57
N LEU A 380 -5.54 5.40 -14.71
CA LEU A 380 -5.46 3.93 -14.64
C LEU A 380 -6.81 3.31 -14.27
N GLN A 381 -7.50 3.85 -13.26
CA GLN A 381 -8.80 3.34 -12.85
C GLN A 381 -9.86 3.50 -13.93
N ILE A 382 -9.89 4.66 -14.60
CA ILE A 382 -10.83 4.92 -15.70
C ILE A 382 -10.54 3.98 -16.87
N LEU A 383 -9.28 3.91 -17.33
CA LEU A 383 -8.90 3.06 -18.46
C LEU A 383 -9.13 1.58 -18.15
N GLY A 384 -8.75 1.12 -16.96
CA GLY A 384 -8.99 -0.25 -16.51
C GLY A 384 -10.48 -0.59 -16.47
N SER A 385 -11.32 0.29 -15.92
CA SER A 385 -12.78 0.09 -15.90
C SER A 385 -13.38 0.09 -17.30
N PHE A 386 -12.87 0.93 -18.21
CA PHE A 386 -13.29 0.95 -19.61
C PHE A 386 -12.93 -0.34 -20.36
N LEU A 387 -11.81 -0.96 -20.01
CA LEU A 387 -11.31 -2.20 -20.62
C LEU A 387 -11.87 -3.47 -19.96
N GLN A 388 -12.51 -3.34 -18.80
CA GLN A 388 -13.03 -4.46 -18.02
C GLN A 388 -13.99 -5.33 -18.86
N GLY A 389 -13.75 -6.65 -18.85
CA GLY A 389 -14.61 -7.64 -19.50
C GLY A 389 -14.45 -7.76 -21.02
N LYS A 390 -13.54 -6.99 -21.65
CA LYS A 390 -13.22 -7.07 -23.08
C LYS A 390 -12.13 -8.12 -23.35
N ASP A 391 -12.11 -8.66 -24.55
CA ASP A 391 -11.09 -9.62 -25.01
C ASP A 391 -9.79 -8.93 -25.48
N GLU A 392 -8.72 -9.71 -25.66
CA GLU A 392 -7.38 -9.20 -26.03
C GLU A 392 -7.40 -8.39 -27.33
N LYS A 393 -8.20 -8.82 -28.31
CA LYS A 393 -8.32 -8.11 -29.59
C LYS A 393 -8.98 -6.74 -29.41
N SER A 394 -10.05 -6.66 -28.63
CA SER A 394 -10.69 -5.38 -28.31
C SER A 394 -9.76 -4.45 -27.53
N TRP A 395 -8.95 -5.00 -26.62
CA TRP A 395 -7.92 -4.22 -25.92
C TRP A 395 -6.89 -3.65 -26.89
N GLU A 396 -6.34 -4.47 -27.78
CA GLU A 396 -5.36 -4.06 -28.78
C GLU A 396 -5.90 -2.91 -29.66
N GLU A 397 -7.15 -3.03 -30.15
CA GLU A 397 -7.80 -1.99 -30.95
C GLU A 397 -8.01 -0.69 -30.19
N VAL A 398 -8.39 -0.78 -28.90
CA VAL A 398 -8.56 0.40 -28.04
C VAL A 398 -7.21 1.06 -27.79
N LEU A 399 -6.22 0.31 -27.30
CA LEU A 399 -4.91 0.85 -26.94
C LEU A 399 -4.20 1.47 -28.15
N HIS A 400 -4.26 0.83 -29.32
CA HIS A 400 -3.71 1.39 -30.55
C HIS A 400 -4.36 2.73 -30.95
N LYS A 401 -5.68 2.90 -30.72
CA LYS A 401 -6.35 4.20 -30.96
C LYS A 401 -5.90 5.27 -29.97
N LEU A 402 -5.65 4.89 -28.73
CA LEU A 402 -5.26 5.79 -27.64
C LEU A 402 -3.77 6.23 -27.75
N GLU A 403 -2.91 5.39 -28.33
CA GLU A 403 -1.49 5.69 -28.57
C GLU A 403 -1.27 6.78 -29.64
N GLY A 404 -2.20 6.91 -30.60
CA GLY A 404 -2.07 7.85 -31.72
C GLY A 404 -2.31 9.33 -31.39
N ASP A 405 -2.89 9.67 -30.23
CA ASP A 405 -3.28 11.05 -29.89
C ASP A 405 -3.34 11.28 -28.36
N GLN A 406 -2.19 11.22 -27.66
CA GLN A 406 -2.10 11.19 -26.18
C GLN A 406 -2.89 12.31 -25.45
N GLU A 407 -2.96 13.52 -26.02
CA GLU A 407 -3.56 14.70 -25.35
C GLU A 407 -5.09 14.77 -25.50
N LYS A 408 -5.64 14.36 -26.65
CA LYS A 408 -7.10 14.21 -26.85
C LYS A 408 -7.66 12.95 -26.18
N THR A 409 -6.81 11.96 -25.97
CA THR A 409 -7.15 10.63 -25.46
C THR A 409 -7.60 10.63 -24.01
N ILE A 410 -6.89 11.32 -23.10
CA ILE A 410 -7.30 11.43 -21.69
C ILE A 410 -8.64 12.17 -21.57
N MET A 411 -8.83 13.26 -22.33
CA MET A 411 -10.09 14.01 -22.36
C MET A 411 -11.26 13.22 -22.95
N LYS A 412 -11.02 12.36 -23.96
CA LYS A 412 -12.06 11.53 -24.56
C LYS A 412 -12.47 10.37 -23.65
N VAL A 413 -11.51 9.68 -23.04
CA VAL A 413 -11.76 8.60 -22.07
C VAL A 413 -12.45 9.13 -20.82
N MET A 414 -12.06 10.31 -20.31
CA MET A 414 -12.80 10.96 -19.22
C MET A 414 -14.23 11.32 -19.63
N LYS A 415 -14.46 11.85 -20.84
CA LYS A 415 -15.82 12.19 -21.32
C LYS A 415 -16.70 10.96 -21.54
N GLU A 416 -16.17 9.89 -22.13
CA GLU A 416 -16.93 8.66 -22.40
C GLU A 416 -17.20 7.86 -21.12
N SER A 417 -16.28 7.87 -20.16
CA SER A 417 -16.48 7.20 -18.86
C SER A 417 -17.45 7.97 -17.95
N TYR A 418 -17.46 9.31 -18.03
CA TYR A 418 -18.43 10.14 -17.32
C TYR A 418 -19.86 9.95 -17.84
N ILE A 419 -20.03 9.66 -19.14
CA ILE A 419 -21.34 9.30 -19.72
C ILE A 419 -21.81 7.95 -19.14
N ILE A 420 -20.91 6.97 -19.02
CA ILE A 420 -21.22 5.65 -18.44
C ILE A 420 -21.53 5.75 -16.93
N GLU A 421 -20.86 6.63 -16.18
CA GLU A 421 -21.20 6.92 -14.78
C GLU A 421 -22.53 7.67 -14.66
N SER A 422 -22.81 8.65 -15.53
CA SER A 422 -24.10 9.37 -15.52
C SER A 422 -25.29 8.50 -15.91
N GLU A 423 -25.08 7.45 -16.74
CA GLU A 423 -26.09 6.44 -17.05
C GLU A 423 -26.21 5.38 -15.95
N LYS A 424 -25.16 5.14 -15.16
CA LYS A 424 -25.20 4.29 -13.96
C LYS A 424 -25.75 5.01 -12.72
N ASP A 425 -25.73 6.33 -12.67
CA ASP A 425 -26.36 7.12 -11.61
C ASP A 425 -27.89 7.19 -11.73
N GLN A 426 -28.46 6.62 -12.80
CA GLN A 426 -29.87 6.21 -12.82
C GLN A 426 -30.11 4.82 -12.22
N ILE A 427 -29.07 4.08 -11.82
CA ILE A 427 -29.13 2.70 -11.29
C ILE A 427 -28.39 2.54 -9.93
N SER A 428 -27.67 3.54 -9.41
CA SER A 428 -26.95 3.48 -8.12
C SER A 428 -27.83 3.80 -6.89
N SER A 429 -29.13 3.50 -6.92
CA SER A 429 -30.02 3.50 -5.75
C SER A 429 -30.15 2.16 -5.02
N PHE A 430 -29.25 1.18 -5.26
CA PHE A 430 -29.45 -0.20 -4.79
C PHE A 430 -28.28 -0.91 -4.06
N ILE A 431 -27.43 -0.19 -3.31
CA ILE A 431 -26.45 -0.84 -2.39
C ILE A 431 -26.52 -0.29 -0.94
N PHE A 432 -27.60 0.38 -0.55
CA PHE A 432 -27.92 0.60 0.87
C PHE A 432 -29.41 0.42 1.13
N SER A 433 -29.85 -0.84 1.15
CA SER A 433 -31.01 -1.31 1.91
C SER A 433 -31.02 -2.83 1.93
N SER A 434 -31.50 -3.40 3.06
CA SER A 434 -31.49 -4.81 3.49
C SER A 434 -30.25 -5.20 4.31
N ASP A 435 -30.32 -5.53 5.60
CA ASP A 435 -31.47 -5.97 6.41
C ASP A 435 -31.33 -5.59 7.89
N GLU A 436 -32.50 -5.53 8.52
CA GLU A 436 -32.77 -5.56 9.97
C GLU A 436 -32.11 -6.75 10.69
#